data_AF-A0A6A7N230-F1
#
_entry.id   AF-A0A6A7N230-F1
#
_cell.length_a   1.000
_cell.length_b   1.000
_cell.length_c   1.000
_cell.angle_alpha   90.00
_cell.angle_beta   90.00
_cell.angle_gamma   90.00
#
_symmetry.space_group_name_H-M   'P 1'
#
loop_
_entity.id
_entity.type
_entity.pdbx_description
1 polymer ?
#
loop_
_entity_poly.entity_id
_entity_poly.type
_entity_poly.pdbx_seq_one_letter_code
_entity_poly.pdbx_strand_id
1 'polypeptide(L)' 'MQMIHRRDLILRAIRNGDRRRLDQIAERLADAERALQILHAKGYGATGMTASATAAQVPERR' A
#
# COMPACT_ATOMS: atom_id res chain seq x y z
N MET A 1 1.65 10.89 9.61
CA MET A 1 2.40 10.06 10.58
C MET A 1 1.87 8.62 10.52
N GLN A 2 2.36 7.77 9.60
CA GLN A 2 1.85 6.41 9.37
C GLN A 2 2.93 5.30 9.23
N MET A 3 4.18 5.65 8.91
CA MET A 3 5.27 4.66 8.78
C MET A 3 5.61 3.97 10.11
N ILE A 4 5.60 4.71 11.21
CA ILE A 4 5.97 4.21 12.54
C ILE A 4 5.03 3.07 12.96
N HIS A 5 3.73 3.20 12.67
CA HIS A 5 2.73 2.21 13.04
C HIS A 5 2.86 0.88 12.27
N ARG A 6 3.14 0.92 10.95
CA ARG A 6 3.32 -0.31 10.15
C ARG A 6 4.59 -1.06 10.52
N ARG A 7 5.69 -0.33 10.75
CA ARG A 7 6.95 -0.93 11.20
C ARG A 7 6.77 -1.69 12.52
N ASP A 8 6.07 -1.08 13.47
CA ASP A 8 5.81 -1.72 14.76
C ASP A 8 4.91 -2.95 14.66
N LEU A 9 3.91 -2.92 13.77
CA LEU A 9 3.06 -4.08 13.50
C LEU A 9 3.85 -5.25 12.93
N ILE A 10 4.76 -5.01 11.98
CA ILE A 10 5.63 -6.05 11.41
C ILE A 10 6.56 -6.61 12.49
N LEU A 11 7.21 -5.73 13.26
CA LEU A 11 8.12 -6.16 14.33
C LEU A 11 7.41 -6.95 15.44
N ARG A 12 6.16 -6.61 15.76
CA ARG A 12 5.34 -7.39 16.70
C ARG A 12 4.96 -8.75 16.13
N ALA A 13 4.54 -8.82 14.86
CA ALA A 13 4.19 -10.09 14.21
C ALA A 13 5.40 -11.05 14.13
N ILE A 14 6.60 -10.52 13.82
CA ILE A 14 7.86 -11.30 13.83
C ILE A 14 8.15 -11.83 15.23
N ARG A 15 8.14 -10.96 16.25
CA ARG A 15 8.45 -11.35 17.64
C ARG A 15 7.47 -12.40 18.19
N ASN A 16 6.21 -12.34 17.77
CA ASN A 16 5.18 -13.26 18.22
C ASN A 16 5.10 -14.54 17.35
N GLY A 17 5.91 -14.66 16.30
CA GLY A 17 5.84 -15.80 15.37
C GLY A 17 4.51 -15.88 14.59
N ASP A 18 3.79 -14.76 14.48
CA ASP A 18 2.44 -14.69 13.89
C ASP A 18 2.54 -14.69 12.36
N ARG A 19 2.80 -15.88 11.79
CA ARG A 19 2.94 -16.08 10.35
C ARG A 19 1.71 -15.61 9.57
N ARG A 20 0.51 -15.89 10.10
CA ARG A 20 -0.75 -15.49 9.46
C ARG A 20 -0.85 -13.97 9.29
N ARG A 21 -0.40 -13.22 10.30
CA ARG A 21 -0.36 -11.75 10.23
C ARG A 21 0.67 -11.26 9.20
N LEU A 22 1.82 -11.93 9.10
CA LEU A 22 2.83 -11.60 8.11
C LEU A 22 2.34 -11.88 6.68
N ASP A 23 1.67 -13.00 6.45
CA ASP A 23 1.08 -13.35 5.15
C ASP A 23 0.03 -12.30 4.74
N GLN A 24 -0.85 -11.91 5.66
CA GLN A 24 -1.83 -10.84 5.41
C GLN A 24 -1.20 -9.48 5.10
N ILE A 25 -0.05 -9.16 5.71
CA ILE A 25 0.69 -7.93 5.42
C ILE A 25 1.30 -8.01 4.01
N ALA A 26 1.87 -9.16 3.65
CA ALA A 26 2.45 -9.40 2.33
C ALA A 26 1.40 -9.32 1.22
N GLU A 27 0.24 -9.96 1.39
CA GLU A 27 -0.89 -9.90 0.45
C GLU A 27 -1.33 -8.45 0.21
N ARG A 28 -1.53 -7.68 1.29
CA ARG A 28 -1.93 -6.27 1.18
C ARG A 28 -0.88 -5.40 0.50
N LEU A 29 0.39 -5.73 0.65
CA LEU A 29 1.47 -5.03 -0.05
C LEU A 29 1.44 -5.33 -1.55
N ALA A 30 1.30 -6.61 -1.92
CA ALA A 30 1.20 -7.04 -3.31
C ALA A 30 -0.02 -6.42 -4.02
N ASP A 31 -1.17 -6.34 -3.33
CA ASP A 31 -2.36 -5.68 -3.87
C ASP A 31 -2.15 -4.17 -4.07
N ALA A 32 -1.45 -3.51 -3.15
CA ALA A 32 -1.14 -2.09 -3.27
C ALA A 32 -0.19 -1.81 -4.43
N GLU A 33 0.83 -2.65 -4.62
CA GLU A 33 1.75 -2.55 -5.76
C GLU A 33 1.03 -2.79 -7.09
N ARG A 34 0.16 -3.80 -7.16
CA ARG A 34 -0.65 -4.06 -8.35
C ARG A 34 -1.60 -2.91 -8.65
N ALA A 35 -2.23 -2.32 -7.64
CA ALA A 35 -3.08 -1.13 -7.80
C ALA A 35 -2.28 0.06 -8.34
N LEU A 36 -1.05 0.28 -7.85
CA LEU A 36 -0.16 1.32 -8.35
C LEU A 36 0.21 1.09 -9.83
N GLN A 37 0.55 -0.15 -10.20
CA GLN A 37 0.84 -0.52 -11.59
C GLN A 37 -0.36 -0.24 -12.52
N ILE A 38 -1.58 -0.59 -12.09
CA ILE A 38 -2.80 -0.30 -12.85
C ILE A 38 -3.01 1.20 -13.01
N LEU A 39 -2.79 1.98 -11.95
CA LEU A 39 -2.92 3.45 -12.01
C LEU A 39 -1.91 4.06 -12.97
N HIS A 40 -0.65 3.65 -12.90
CA HIS A 40 0.41 4.10 -13.82
C HIS A 40 0.09 3.71 -15.27
N ALA A 41 -0.39 2.49 -15.51
CA ALA A 41 -0.80 2.04 -16.84
C ALA A 41 -1.96 2.85 -17.43
N LYS A 42 -2.81 3.43 -16.57
CA LYS A 42 -3.90 4.34 -16.96
C LYS A 42 -3.45 5.80 -17.10
N GLY A 43 -2.17 6.10 -16.89
CA GLY A 43 -1.61 7.45 -16.97
C GLY A 43 -1.76 8.27 -15.69
N TYR A 44 -2.17 7.66 -14.57
CA TYR A 44 -2.26 8.31 -13.26
C TYR A 44 -0.97 8.10 -12.46
N GLY A 45 -0.59 9.09 -11.66
CA GLY A 45 0.59 9.00 -10.78
C GLY A 45 1.90 9.12 -11.55
N ALA A 46 2.37 10.35 -11.74
CA ALA A 46 3.70 10.60 -12.27
C ALA A 46 4.78 10.29 -11.22
N THR A 47 6.01 10.04 -11.65
CA THR A 47 7.17 9.79 -10.78
C THR A 47 7.29 10.94 -9.75
N GLY A 48 7.25 10.61 -8.45
CA GLY A 48 7.30 11.60 -7.37
C GLY A 48 5.95 12.06 -6.83
N MET A 49 4.83 11.62 -7.42
CA MET A 49 3.50 11.86 -6.86
C MET A 49 3.22 10.95 -5.66
N THR A 50 2.63 11.52 -4.62
CA THR A 50 2.18 10.73 -3.47
C THR A 50 0.93 9.92 -3.84
N ALA A 51 0.71 8.79 -3.16
CA ALA A 51 -0.49 7.97 -3.38
C ALA A 51 -1.81 8.76 -3.23
N SER A 52 -1.84 9.78 -2.36
CA SER A 52 -2.99 10.68 -2.20
C SER A 52 -3.19 11.58 -3.41
N ALA A 53 -2.10 12.08 -4.00
CA ALA A 53 -2.17 12.91 -5.19
C ALA A 53 -2.58 12.08 -6.43
N THR A 54 -2.12 10.84 -6.53
CA THR A 54 -2.58 9.88 -7.55
C THR A 54 -4.06 9.55 -7.38
N ALA A 55 -4.52 9.33 -6.13
CA ALA A 55 -5.94 9.04 -5.85
C ALA A 55 -6.86 10.21 -6.25
N ALA A 56 -6.42 11.45 -6.07
CA ALA A 56 -7.18 12.64 -6.47
C ALA A 56 -7.32 12.81 -8.00
N GLN A 57 -6.48 12.14 -8.80
CA GLN A 57 -6.60 12.14 -10.26
C GLN A 57 -7.65 11.14 -10.76
N VAL A 58 -8.03 10.16 -9.93
CA VAL A 58 -9.05 9.18 -10.28
C VAL A 58 -10.41 9.87 -10.18
N PRO A 59 -11.19 9.96 -11.25
CA PRO A 59 -12.50 10.58 -11.19
C PRO A 59 -13.39 9.83 -10.19
N GLU A 60 -14.07 10.57 -9.32
CA GLU A 60 -15.09 9.99 -8.44
C GLU A 60 -16.20 9.41 -9.32
N ARG A 61 -16.51 8.12 -9.14
CA ARG A 61 -17.64 7.50 -9.83
C ARG A 61 -18.91 8.25 -9.44
N ARG A 62 -19.52 8.89 -10.44
CA ARG A 62 -20.85 9.50 -10.35
C ARG A 62 -21.93 8.42 -10.29
#